data_AF-A0A534RYU8-F1
#
_entry.id   AF-A0A534RYU8-F1
#
_cell.length_a   1.000
_cell.length_b   1.000
_cell.length_c   1.000
_cell.angle_alpha   90.00
_cell.angle_beta   90.00
_cell.angle_gamma   90.00
#
_symmetry.space_group_name_H-M   'P 1'
#
loop_
_entity.id
_entity.type
_entity.pdbx_description
1 polymer ?
#
loop_
_entity_poly.entity_id
_entity_poly.type
_entity_poly.pdbx_seq_one_letter_code
_entity_poly.pdbx_strand_id
1 'polypeptide(L)'
;MPAPPAPAEEPATDLPRAPGWLGPALIVAVGTGMLAWTWGKLADPLVDFGRELYVPWQLARGRVLYADVAYLNGPLSPYLNALWFRLFGVGIRTLVLCNVALVAAIVVLLYRLVEEVSDRLTAAAAGLTFVTLFAFGHVTAVGNYNFVAPYCHELTHGLLLALVAFACLGRYGRTGGTIPVTGAGAAVGLVFLTKPEPFLAASLASLVWLGLALRASRATRRRAATVLGAFLGAALVPPLVAVALLAGSMPAGEALRGTLGAWPWVLGGDASSLEFYRELMGTHDLAANLWAMGRAATGYGAVLGSSAAAALALGSRGSWRIAVVGFLLVSIFLGAFSVPSMWLEAPRALPLVTLGVGVAVSGRRLGPRRTPALALAMFALALLAKIFFNVHAYHYGFALAMPATVLLVVTLVGWVPAAIAARGGSGGFFRAVALACLLVAVLTHLEVTARRLAGKRHPLSGGADVLLADARGPVVEAALGALDGVDQGRSLAVLPEGVMLNYLSRRANPTAYTNFMPPELAFYGEERMVAALDAAAPDYVALVHKDTREYGARFFGHDYGRRLYAWVRRNYREVATFGARPLHDQRFGIALLRRVDGATVSRATARARSAPSDFAW
;
A
#
# COMPACT_ATOMS: atom_id res chain seq x y z
N MET A 1 27.40 71.47 -11.38
CA MET A 1 26.88 70.53 -10.37
C MET A 1 27.46 69.16 -10.66
N PRO A 2 28.09 68.47 -9.70
CA PRO A 2 28.52 67.08 -9.90
C PRO A 2 27.30 66.15 -9.89
N ALA A 3 27.37 65.08 -10.69
CA ALA A 3 26.34 64.04 -10.76
C ALA A 3 26.12 63.36 -9.38
N PRO A 4 24.89 62.94 -9.05
CA PRO A 4 24.61 62.26 -7.79
C PRO A 4 25.36 60.91 -7.74
N PRO A 5 25.83 60.49 -6.56
CA PRO A 5 26.50 59.20 -6.41
C PRO A 5 25.54 58.05 -6.75
N ALA A 6 26.06 57.04 -7.44
CA ALA A 6 25.33 55.81 -7.72
C ALA A 6 24.86 55.16 -6.40
N PRO A 7 23.65 54.56 -6.37
CA PRO A 7 23.18 53.88 -5.18
C PRO A 7 24.14 52.73 -4.85
N ALA A 8 24.58 52.68 -3.59
CA ALA A 8 25.39 51.58 -3.08
C ALA A 8 24.61 50.27 -3.26
N GLU A 9 25.19 49.31 -3.98
CA GLU A 9 24.70 47.93 -4.01
C GLU A 9 24.75 47.40 -2.58
N GLU A 10 23.57 47.17 -1.97
CA GLU A 10 23.48 46.39 -0.75
C GLU A 10 24.09 45.00 -1.03
N PRO A 11 24.99 44.49 -0.17
CA PRO A 11 25.51 43.15 -0.34
C PRO A 11 24.33 42.19 -0.21
N ALA A 12 23.94 41.57 -1.32
CA ALA A 12 23.05 40.42 -1.33
C ALA A 12 23.67 39.38 -0.40
N THR A 13 23.09 39.22 0.80
CA THR A 13 23.46 38.14 1.71
C THR A 13 23.00 36.83 1.10
N ASP A 14 23.77 36.32 0.14
CA ASP A 14 23.61 35.01 -0.46
C ASP A 14 23.90 33.98 0.65
N LEU A 15 22.82 33.48 1.27
CA LEU A 15 22.92 32.31 2.13
C LEU A 15 23.62 31.19 1.33
N PRO A 16 24.62 30.51 1.91
CA PRO A 16 25.32 29.43 1.22
C PRO A 16 24.31 28.37 0.78
N ARG A 17 24.29 28.08 -0.52
CA ARG A 17 23.39 27.06 -1.08
C ARG A 17 23.71 25.72 -0.44
N ALA A 18 22.71 25.10 0.20
CA ALA A 18 22.87 23.80 0.83
C ALA A 18 23.39 22.76 -0.18
N PRO A 19 24.30 21.87 0.23
CA PRO A 19 24.81 20.82 -0.65
C PRO A 19 23.70 19.93 -1.19
N GLY A 20 23.81 19.52 -2.47
CA GLY A 20 22.77 18.71 -3.13
C GLY A 20 22.50 17.34 -2.50
N TRP A 21 23.40 16.85 -1.64
CA TRP A 21 23.29 15.57 -0.95
C TRP A 21 22.57 15.66 0.40
N LEU A 22 22.33 16.86 0.94
CA LEU A 22 21.76 17.05 2.29
C LEU A 22 20.34 16.48 2.41
N GLY A 23 19.49 16.73 1.42
CA GLY A 23 18.12 16.21 1.38
C GLY A 23 18.07 14.67 1.40
N PRO A 24 18.75 13.99 0.46
CA PRO A 24 18.86 12.53 0.46
C PRO A 24 19.45 11.98 1.77
N ALA A 25 20.51 12.59 2.31
CA ALA A 25 21.12 12.16 3.56
C ALA A 25 20.14 12.25 4.74
N LEU A 26 19.34 13.32 4.81
CA LEU A 26 18.32 13.49 5.84
C LEU A 26 17.21 12.44 5.72
N ILE A 27 16.75 12.14 4.50
CA ILE A 27 15.75 11.07 4.27
C ILE A 27 16.31 9.71 4.71
N VAL A 28 17.56 9.41 4.38
CA VAL A 28 18.21 8.16 4.82
C VAL A 28 18.31 8.12 6.34
N ALA A 29 18.79 9.18 6.99
CA ALA A 29 18.90 9.23 8.45
C ALA A 29 17.55 9.02 9.15
N VAL A 30 16.51 9.72 8.71
CA VAL A 30 15.15 9.57 9.26
C VAL A 30 14.56 8.20 8.94
N GLY A 31 14.75 7.70 7.72
CA GLY A 31 14.30 6.36 7.32
C GLY A 31 14.96 5.25 8.13
N THR A 32 16.27 5.33 8.38
CA THR A 32 16.99 4.40 9.24
C THR A 32 16.52 4.50 10.70
N GLY A 33 16.28 5.72 11.20
CA GLY A 33 15.70 5.92 12.54
C GLY A 33 14.30 5.29 12.66
N MET A 34 13.45 5.48 11.66
CA MET A 34 12.12 4.85 11.59
C MET A 34 12.22 3.32 11.53
N LEU A 35 13.11 2.77 10.70
CA LEU A 35 13.34 1.33 10.62
C LEU A 35 13.79 0.75 11.96
N ALA A 36 14.76 1.39 12.62
CA ALA A 36 15.25 0.95 13.93
C ALA A 36 14.15 1.00 15.00
N TRP A 37 13.35 2.07 15.02
CA TRP A 37 12.27 2.24 16.00
C TRP A 37 11.11 1.26 15.81
N THR A 38 10.78 0.95 14.55
CA THR A 38 9.65 0.10 14.17
C THR A 38 10.03 -1.38 13.98
N TRP A 39 11.32 -1.72 14.12
CA TRP A 39 11.84 -3.07 13.90
C TRP A 39 11.04 -4.13 14.67
N GLY A 40 10.60 -5.17 13.96
CA GLY A 40 9.78 -6.25 14.51
C GLY A 40 8.32 -5.89 14.85
N LYS A 41 7.91 -4.62 14.81
CA LYS A 41 6.58 -4.16 15.26
C LYS A 41 5.60 -3.84 14.13
N LEU A 42 6.05 -3.86 12.87
CA LEU A 42 5.23 -3.40 11.74
C LEU A 42 4.22 -4.40 11.21
N ALA A 43 4.34 -5.69 11.55
CA ALA A 43 3.42 -6.75 11.14
C ALA A 43 2.35 -7.01 12.20
N ASP A 44 1.16 -7.42 11.76
CA ASP A 44 0.09 -7.90 12.63
C ASP A 44 0.28 -9.41 12.87
N PRO A 45 0.11 -9.91 14.10
CA PRO A 45 0.30 -11.33 14.39
C PRO A 45 -0.77 -12.23 13.76
N LEU A 46 -1.89 -11.71 13.24
CA LEU A 46 -3.00 -12.52 12.73
C LEU A 46 -3.60 -12.00 11.43
N VAL A 47 -3.77 -10.68 11.31
CA VAL A 47 -4.59 -10.04 10.27
C VAL A 47 -3.75 -9.74 9.03
N ASP A 48 -4.22 -10.23 7.87
CA ASP A 48 -3.65 -10.12 6.50
C ASP A 48 -2.20 -10.58 6.28
N PHE A 49 -1.23 -10.09 7.05
CA PHE A 49 0.21 -10.25 6.73
C PHE A 49 0.66 -11.72 6.75
N GLY A 50 -0.02 -12.57 7.53
CA GLY A 50 0.22 -14.01 7.52
C GLY A 50 0.06 -14.63 6.12
N ARG A 51 -0.88 -14.14 5.30
CA ARG A 51 -1.07 -14.63 3.92
C ARG A 51 0.14 -14.30 3.05
N GLU A 52 0.69 -13.10 3.23
CA GLU A 52 1.86 -12.62 2.50
C GLU A 52 3.15 -13.38 2.83
N LEU A 53 3.14 -14.18 3.90
CA LEU A 53 4.20 -15.12 4.27
C LEU A 53 3.84 -16.56 3.85
N TYR A 54 2.62 -17.00 4.16
CA TYR A 54 2.18 -18.37 3.96
C TYR A 54 2.12 -18.74 2.46
N VAL A 55 1.52 -17.89 1.63
CA VAL A 55 1.38 -18.15 0.19
C VAL A 55 2.75 -18.31 -0.47
N PRO A 56 3.68 -17.34 -0.40
CA PRO A 56 5.00 -17.52 -1.01
C PRO A 56 5.81 -18.67 -0.41
N TRP A 57 5.61 -19.02 0.87
CA TRP A 57 6.21 -20.22 1.45
C TRP A 57 5.70 -21.50 0.77
N GLN A 58 4.40 -21.62 0.52
CA GLN A 58 3.83 -22.76 -0.21
C GLN A 58 4.35 -22.80 -1.65
N LEU A 59 4.40 -21.66 -2.34
CA LEU A 59 4.95 -21.59 -3.71
C LEU A 59 6.44 -21.96 -3.75
N ALA A 60 7.22 -21.55 -2.76
CA ALA A 60 8.63 -21.93 -2.64
C ALA A 60 8.80 -23.46 -2.50
N ARG A 61 7.83 -24.14 -1.88
CA ARG A 61 7.74 -25.61 -1.75
C ARG A 61 7.16 -26.33 -2.98
N GLY A 62 6.86 -25.61 -4.06
CA GLY A 62 6.40 -26.20 -5.32
C GLY A 62 4.88 -26.24 -5.51
N ARG A 63 4.09 -25.66 -4.59
CA ARG A 63 2.66 -25.44 -4.83
C ARG A 63 2.46 -24.42 -5.94
N VAL A 64 1.37 -24.55 -6.68
CA VAL A 64 1.02 -23.67 -7.80
C VAL A 64 -0.06 -22.70 -7.37
N LEU A 65 0.15 -21.39 -7.61
CA LEU A 65 -0.84 -20.36 -7.29
C LEU A 65 -2.12 -20.61 -8.11
N TYR A 66 -3.29 -20.31 -7.53
CA TYR A 66 -4.63 -20.54 -8.08
C TYR A 66 -5.08 -22.00 -8.17
N ALA A 67 -4.18 -22.93 -8.53
CA ALA A 67 -4.49 -24.36 -8.59
C ALA A 67 -4.45 -25.02 -7.21
N ASP A 68 -3.36 -24.81 -6.46
CA ASP A 68 -3.21 -25.36 -5.10
C ASP A 68 -3.57 -24.35 -4.01
N VAL A 69 -3.43 -23.05 -4.28
CA VAL A 69 -3.62 -21.98 -3.31
C VAL A 69 -4.54 -20.93 -3.90
N ALA A 70 -5.72 -20.78 -3.33
CA ALA A 70 -6.69 -19.78 -3.74
C ALA A 70 -6.15 -18.38 -3.45
N TYR A 71 -6.14 -17.53 -4.47
CA TYR A 71 -5.64 -16.17 -4.38
C TYR A 71 -6.47 -15.23 -5.26
N LEU A 72 -6.66 -13.99 -4.81
CA LEU A 72 -7.57 -13.03 -5.46
C LEU A 72 -6.84 -12.04 -6.36
N ASN A 73 -5.58 -11.71 -6.08
CA ASN A 73 -4.84 -10.72 -6.85
C ASN A 73 -4.02 -11.36 -7.98
N GLY A 74 -3.32 -10.53 -8.76
CA GLY A 74 -2.44 -10.99 -9.82
C GLY A 74 -1.21 -11.75 -9.29
N PRO A 75 -0.53 -12.52 -10.15
CA PRO A 75 0.46 -13.51 -9.72
C PRO A 75 1.82 -12.92 -9.33
N LEU A 76 2.12 -11.66 -9.66
CA LEU A 76 3.49 -11.16 -9.59
C LEU A 76 4.05 -11.16 -8.16
N SER A 77 3.31 -10.61 -7.20
CA SER A 77 3.83 -10.43 -5.84
C SER A 77 4.05 -11.75 -5.10
N PRO A 78 3.12 -12.72 -5.11
CA PRO A 78 3.35 -14.00 -4.47
C PRO A 78 4.56 -14.74 -5.05
N TYR A 79 4.73 -14.75 -6.38
CA TYR A 79 5.90 -15.40 -6.99
C TYR A 79 7.20 -14.65 -6.75
N LEU A 80 7.19 -13.32 -6.71
CA LEU A 80 8.36 -12.52 -6.35
C LEU A 80 8.79 -12.77 -4.89
N ASN A 81 7.84 -12.82 -3.96
CA ASN A 81 8.13 -13.16 -2.57
C ASN A 81 8.61 -14.62 -2.41
N ALA A 82 8.07 -15.55 -3.20
CA ALA A 82 8.55 -16.93 -3.24
C ALA A 82 9.99 -17.02 -3.76
N LEU A 83 10.36 -16.18 -4.74
CA LEU A 83 11.74 -16.05 -5.21
C LEU A 83 12.66 -15.55 -4.09
N TRP A 84 12.25 -14.54 -3.32
CA TRP A 84 13.02 -14.08 -2.16
C TRP A 84 13.24 -15.17 -1.13
N PHE A 85 12.23 -16.00 -0.85
CA PHE A 85 12.39 -17.16 0.03
C PHE A 85 13.34 -18.22 -0.52
N ARG A 86 13.35 -18.45 -1.83
CA ARG A 86 14.32 -19.38 -2.45
C ARG A 86 15.75 -18.86 -2.39
N LEU A 87 15.95 -17.55 -2.55
CA LEU A 87 17.28 -16.93 -2.58
C LEU A 87 17.87 -16.69 -1.19
N PHE A 88 17.06 -16.26 -0.22
CA PHE A 88 17.53 -15.78 1.08
C PHE A 88 16.98 -16.60 2.27
N GLY A 89 16.20 -17.64 2.00
CA GLY A 89 15.55 -18.48 3.00
C GLY A 89 14.17 -17.96 3.41
N VAL A 90 13.32 -18.89 3.84
CA VAL A 90 11.97 -18.61 4.34
C VAL A 90 12.07 -17.93 5.70
N GLY A 91 11.53 -16.71 5.81
CA GLY A 91 11.46 -16.01 7.10
C GLY A 91 10.82 -14.63 7.00
N ILE A 92 10.22 -14.15 8.09
CA ILE A 92 9.70 -12.77 8.19
C ILE A 92 10.81 -11.75 7.90
N ARG A 93 12.00 -11.97 8.49
CA ARG A 93 13.17 -11.10 8.30
C ARG A 93 13.58 -11.00 6.83
N THR A 94 13.45 -12.07 6.04
CA THR A 94 13.74 -12.05 4.60
C THR A 94 12.85 -11.06 3.89
N LEU A 95 11.52 -11.15 4.06
CA LEU A 95 10.61 -10.21 3.41
C LEU A 95 10.80 -8.78 3.91
N VAL A 96 11.00 -8.58 5.22
CA VAL A 96 11.26 -7.25 5.77
C VAL A 96 12.48 -6.60 5.12
N LEU A 97 13.61 -7.31 5.00
CA LEU A 97 14.82 -6.78 4.39
C LEU A 97 14.63 -6.49 2.89
N CYS A 98 13.98 -7.40 2.16
CA CYS A 98 13.64 -7.16 0.74
C CYS A 98 12.74 -5.93 0.59
N ASN A 99 11.71 -5.79 1.43
CA ASN A 99 10.80 -4.65 1.41
C ASN A 99 11.49 -3.33 1.78
N VAL A 100 12.46 -3.34 2.70
CA VAL A 100 13.29 -2.16 2.99
C VAL A 100 14.08 -1.72 1.75
N ALA A 101 14.62 -2.67 0.98
CA ALA A 101 15.28 -2.36 -0.29
C ALA A 101 14.30 -1.79 -1.33
N LEU A 102 13.07 -2.33 -1.41
CA LEU A 102 12.02 -1.77 -2.27
C LEU A 102 11.62 -0.36 -1.84
N VAL A 103 11.49 -0.09 -0.54
CA VAL A 103 11.24 1.24 0.02
C VAL A 103 12.35 2.21 -0.36
N ALA A 104 13.62 1.80 -0.26
CA ALA A 104 14.74 2.63 -0.68
C ALA A 104 14.68 2.96 -2.18
N ALA A 105 14.33 1.99 -3.03
CA ALA A 105 14.13 2.22 -4.47
C ALA A 105 12.97 3.20 -4.74
N ILE A 106 11.84 3.05 -4.04
CA ILE A 106 10.69 3.97 -4.12
C ILE A 106 11.12 5.39 -3.72
N VAL A 107 11.84 5.55 -2.61
CA VAL A 107 12.35 6.86 -2.14
C VAL A 107 13.22 7.52 -3.21
N VAL A 108 14.16 6.78 -3.82
CA VAL A 108 15.04 7.31 -4.86
C VAL A 108 14.24 7.77 -6.07
N LEU A 109 13.34 6.93 -6.59
CA LEU A 109 12.52 7.25 -7.76
C LEU A 109 11.58 8.43 -7.47
N LEU A 110 10.97 8.46 -6.29
CA LEU A 110 10.10 9.54 -5.85
C LEU A 110 10.86 10.86 -5.72
N TYR A 111 12.03 10.84 -5.08
CA TYR A 111 12.88 12.02 -4.93
C TYR A 111 13.27 12.59 -6.30
N ARG A 112 13.68 11.72 -7.25
CA ARG A 112 14.04 12.14 -8.61
C ARG A 112 12.85 12.71 -9.38
N LEU A 113 11.68 12.07 -9.27
CA LEU A 113 10.45 12.57 -9.89
C LEU A 113 10.06 13.95 -9.34
N VAL A 114 10.12 14.12 -8.02
CA VAL A 114 9.79 15.40 -7.37
C VAL A 114 10.82 16.49 -7.71
N GLU A 115 12.11 16.16 -7.74
CA GLU A 115 13.18 17.08 -8.16
C GLU A 115 12.96 17.56 -9.60
N GLU A 116 12.48 16.69 -10.50
CA GLU A 116 12.17 17.04 -11.89
C GLU A 116 10.99 18.03 -12.02
N VAL A 117 9.93 17.86 -11.22
CA VAL A 117 8.72 18.71 -11.30
C VAL A 117 8.78 19.97 -10.44
N SER A 118 9.72 20.04 -9.49
CA SER A 118 9.85 21.16 -8.55
C SER A 118 11.30 21.50 -8.23
N ASP A 119 11.77 21.20 -7.02
CA ASP A 119 13.11 21.52 -6.53
C ASP A 119 13.55 20.56 -5.40
N ARG A 120 14.82 20.64 -5.01
CA ARG A 120 15.45 19.71 -4.06
C ARG A 120 14.88 19.74 -2.65
N LEU A 121 14.52 20.91 -2.13
CA LEU A 121 13.95 21.01 -0.78
C LEU A 121 12.53 20.43 -0.77
N THR A 122 11.77 20.64 -1.84
CA THR A 122 10.47 20.00 -2.04
C THR A 122 10.59 18.47 -2.14
N ALA A 123 11.61 17.96 -2.85
CA ALA A 123 11.91 16.53 -2.92
C ALA A 123 12.30 15.94 -1.55
N ALA A 124 13.08 16.68 -0.76
CA ALA A 124 13.42 16.31 0.60
C ALA A 124 12.16 16.23 1.49
N ALA A 125 11.30 17.25 1.45
CA ALA A 125 10.06 17.28 2.22
C ALA A 125 9.11 16.13 1.83
N ALA A 126 8.97 15.84 0.53
CA ALA A 126 8.15 14.73 0.04
C ALA A 126 8.71 13.37 0.48
N GLY A 127 10.03 13.17 0.38
CA GLY A 127 10.69 11.95 0.85
C GLY A 127 10.56 11.74 2.36
N LEU A 128 10.71 12.80 3.15
CA LEU A 128 10.50 12.77 4.60
C LEU A 128 9.06 12.43 4.96
N THR A 129 8.10 13.03 4.26
CA THR A 129 6.67 12.72 4.43
C THR A 129 6.40 11.26 4.09
N PHE A 130 6.98 10.76 3.00
CA PHE A 130 6.84 9.35 2.60
C PHE A 130 7.36 8.39 3.66
N VAL A 131 8.59 8.57 4.15
CA VAL A 131 9.17 7.63 5.12
C VAL A 131 8.46 7.69 6.48
N THR A 132 8.02 8.87 6.92
CA THR A 132 7.41 9.03 8.26
C THR A 132 5.93 8.63 8.30
N LEU A 133 5.13 9.00 7.30
CA LEU A 133 3.69 8.73 7.31
C LEU A 133 3.34 7.39 6.66
N PHE A 134 4.01 7.02 5.57
CA PHE A 134 3.55 5.95 4.68
C PHE A 134 4.41 4.70 4.76
N ALA A 135 5.74 4.83 4.64
CA ALA A 135 6.63 3.67 4.56
C ALA A 135 6.68 2.87 5.86
N PHE A 136 6.69 3.57 7.00
CA PHE A 136 6.85 3.00 8.34
C PHE A 136 5.69 3.36 9.30
N GLY A 137 4.64 4.03 8.82
CA GLY A 137 3.55 4.52 9.66
C GLY A 137 2.73 3.41 10.31
N HIS A 138 2.22 3.66 11.53
CA HIS A 138 1.35 2.72 12.25
C HIS A 138 0.24 3.48 12.98
N VAL A 139 -0.82 3.85 12.27
CA VAL A 139 -1.89 4.70 12.82
C VAL A 139 -3.07 3.88 13.38
N THR A 140 -3.41 2.79 12.71
CA THR A 140 -4.53 1.89 13.05
C THR A 140 -4.15 0.87 14.13
N ALA A 141 -5.13 0.13 14.64
CA ALA A 141 -4.87 -0.99 15.56
C ALA A 141 -4.18 -2.17 14.85
N VAL A 142 -4.54 -2.41 13.59
CA VAL A 142 -3.89 -3.43 12.75
C VAL A 142 -2.59 -2.89 12.20
N GLY A 143 -1.50 -3.61 12.46
CA GLY A 143 -0.17 -3.25 11.99
C GLY A 143 0.16 -3.89 10.65
N ASN A 144 -0.34 -3.35 9.56
CA ASN A 144 -0.02 -3.85 8.21
C ASN A 144 -0.25 -2.81 7.09
N TYR A 145 -0.59 -1.56 7.42
CA TYR A 145 -0.75 -0.47 6.43
C TYR A 145 0.54 0.35 6.30
N ASN A 146 1.63 -0.32 5.94
CA ASN A 146 2.95 0.25 5.71
C ASN A 146 3.67 -0.52 4.60
N PHE A 147 4.83 -0.05 4.14
CA PHE A 147 5.51 -0.66 2.99
C PHE A 147 6.48 -1.78 3.36
N VAL A 148 6.76 -1.99 4.66
CA VAL A 148 7.70 -3.01 5.15
C VAL A 148 7.00 -4.33 5.43
N ALA A 149 5.79 -4.28 5.98
CA ALA A 149 4.92 -5.42 6.23
C ALA A 149 3.50 -5.10 5.72
N PRO A 150 3.32 -4.87 4.40
CA PRO A 150 2.03 -4.48 3.84
C PRO A 150 1.02 -5.62 3.96
N TYR A 151 -0.26 -5.27 4.17
CA TYR A 151 -1.37 -6.23 4.12
C TYR A 151 -1.50 -6.93 2.75
N CYS A 152 -0.89 -6.36 1.71
CA CYS A 152 -0.97 -6.77 0.31
C CYS A 152 0.26 -6.21 -0.44
N HIS A 153 1.22 -7.06 -0.81
CA HIS A 153 2.46 -6.61 -1.48
C HIS A 153 2.21 -6.06 -2.89
N GLU A 154 1.07 -6.37 -3.51
CA GLU A 154 0.70 -5.86 -4.82
C GLU A 154 0.67 -4.34 -4.89
N LEU A 155 0.31 -3.65 -3.79
CA LEU A 155 0.33 -2.19 -3.75
C LEU A 155 1.77 -1.65 -3.73
N THR A 156 2.67 -2.29 -2.98
CA THR A 156 4.09 -1.92 -2.91
C THR A 156 4.77 -2.15 -4.25
N HIS A 157 4.64 -3.34 -4.83
CA HIS A 157 5.23 -3.68 -6.13
C HIS A 157 4.61 -2.85 -7.26
N GLY A 158 3.29 -2.68 -7.26
CA GLY A 158 2.58 -1.88 -8.25
C GLY A 158 3.02 -0.42 -8.24
N LEU A 159 3.20 0.20 -7.07
CA LEU A 159 3.74 1.56 -6.96
C LEU A 159 5.18 1.64 -7.49
N LEU A 160 6.07 0.74 -7.07
CA LEU A 160 7.46 0.74 -7.52
C LEU A 160 7.54 0.66 -9.05
N LEU A 161 6.79 -0.27 -9.65
CA LEU A 161 6.74 -0.46 -11.09
C LEU A 161 6.12 0.74 -11.82
N ALA A 162 5.11 1.40 -11.24
CA ALA A 162 4.58 2.65 -11.78
C ALA A 162 5.64 3.77 -11.79
N LEU A 163 6.43 3.90 -10.71
CA LEU A 163 7.54 4.86 -10.65
C LEU A 163 8.67 4.52 -11.63
N VAL A 164 8.94 3.24 -11.86
CA VAL A 164 9.87 2.79 -12.92
C VAL A 164 9.34 3.20 -14.29
N ALA A 165 8.05 3.01 -14.57
CA ALA A 165 7.44 3.45 -15.82
C ALA A 165 7.59 4.98 -16.02
N PHE A 166 7.36 5.77 -14.96
CA PHE A 166 7.54 7.21 -15.00
C PHE A 166 9.00 7.63 -15.23
N ALA A 167 9.97 6.96 -14.60
CA ALA A 167 11.39 7.22 -14.83
C ALA A 167 11.80 6.91 -16.29
N CYS A 168 11.27 5.82 -16.85
CA CYS A 168 11.42 5.46 -18.26
C CYS A 168 10.82 6.53 -19.20
N LEU A 169 9.62 7.04 -18.89
CA LEU A 169 8.99 8.12 -19.66
C LEU A 169 9.73 9.46 -19.55
N GLY A 170 10.27 9.78 -18.37
CA GLY A 170 11.16 10.92 -18.18
C GLY A 170 12.47 10.79 -18.97
N ARG A 171 13.00 9.57 -19.14
CA ARG A 171 14.14 9.29 -20.03
C ARG A 171 13.75 9.41 -21.51
N TYR A 172 12.55 8.97 -21.89
CA TYR A 172 12.02 9.17 -23.25
C TYR A 172 11.95 10.66 -23.60
N GLY A 173 11.40 11.51 -22.70
CA GLY A 173 11.32 12.95 -22.93
C GLY A 173 12.67 13.63 -23.18
N ARG A 174 13.76 13.08 -22.64
CA ARG A 174 15.14 13.59 -22.83
C ARG A 174 15.85 13.04 -24.06
N THR A 175 15.61 11.78 -24.41
CA THR A 175 16.38 11.06 -25.44
C THR A 175 15.64 10.87 -26.75
N GLY A 176 14.31 10.94 -26.73
CA GLY A 176 13.44 10.65 -27.86
C GLY A 176 13.43 9.18 -28.32
N GLY A 177 14.24 8.29 -27.74
CA GLY A 177 14.40 6.89 -28.15
C GLY A 177 13.22 5.99 -27.78
N THR A 178 13.05 4.86 -28.48
CA THR A 178 11.93 3.92 -28.21
C THR A 178 12.22 2.94 -27.06
N ILE A 179 13.49 2.69 -26.71
CA ILE A 179 13.87 1.76 -25.63
C ILE A 179 13.30 2.19 -24.26
N PRO A 180 13.36 3.47 -23.85
CA PRO A 180 12.69 3.86 -22.61
C PRO A 180 11.17 3.66 -22.66
N VAL A 181 10.55 3.80 -23.83
CA VAL A 181 9.11 3.59 -24.01
C VAL A 181 8.74 2.11 -23.87
N THR A 182 9.54 1.20 -24.42
CA THR A 182 9.34 -0.24 -24.21
C THR A 182 9.53 -0.62 -22.74
N GLY A 183 10.52 -0.04 -22.06
CA GLY A 183 10.70 -0.19 -20.62
C GLY A 183 9.49 0.28 -19.80
N ALA A 184 8.90 1.43 -20.15
CA ALA A 184 7.67 1.91 -19.52
C ALA A 184 6.47 0.98 -19.77
N GLY A 185 6.32 0.50 -21.00
CA GLY A 185 5.28 -0.47 -21.37
C GLY A 185 5.42 -1.75 -20.55
N ALA A 186 6.60 -2.37 -20.54
CA ALA A 186 6.87 -3.59 -19.77
C ALA A 186 6.60 -3.40 -18.27
N ALA A 187 6.99 -2.26 -17.69
CA ALA A 187 6.70 -1.95 -16.30
C ALA A 187 5.18 -1.88 -16.03
N VAL A 188 4.40 -1.22 -16.90
CA VAL A 188 2.92 -1.19 -16.80
C VAL A 188 2.31 -2.59 -16.96
N GLY A 189 2.85 -3.41 -17.86
CA GLY A 189 2.46 -4.82 -18.00
C GLY A 189 2.73 -5.65 -16.74
N LEU A 190 3.81 -5.37 -16.01
CA LEU A 190 4.06 -5.98 -14.70
C LEU A 190 3.10 -5.43 -13.63
N VAL A 191 2.73 -4.14 -13.67
CA VAL A 191 1.70 -3.59 -12.77
C VAL A 191 0.36 -4.31 -12.96
N PHE A 192 -0.01 -4.70 -14.19
CA PHE A 192 -1.22 -5.48 -14.45
C PHE A 192 -1.28 -6.76 -13.62
N LEU A 193 -0.14 -7.41 -13.42
CA LEU A 193 0.00 -8.66 -12.65
C LEU A 193 0.02 -8.43 -11.13
N THR A 194 -0.23 -7.21 -10.66
CA THR A 194 -0.34 -6.88 -9.23
C THR A 194 -1.82 -6.77 -8.84
N LYS A 195 -2.40 -5.57 -8.97
CA LYS A 195 -3.77 -5.24 -8.57
C LYS A 195 -4.40 -4.23 -9.55
N PRO A 196 -5.74 -4.21 -9.73
CA PRO A 196 -6.39 -3.30 -10.66
C PRO A 196 -6.15 -1.80 -10.37
N GLU A 197 -6.10 -1.40 -9.10
CA GLU A 197 -5.95 0.01 -8.71
C GLU A 197 -4.63 0.64 -9.21
N PRO A 198 -3.44 0.09 -8.86
CA PRO A 198 -2.18 0.61 -9.39
C PRO A 198 -2.10 0.47 -10.92
N PHE A 199 -2.67 -0.58 -11.53
CA PHE A 199 -2.65 -0.74 -12.99
C PHE A 199 -3.42 0.35 -13.71
N LEU A 200 -4.67 0.62 -13.29
CA LEU A 200 -5.49 1.68 -13.88
C LEU A 200 -4.81 3.04 -13.75
N ALA A 201 -4.29 3.33 -12.55
CA ALA A 201 -3.60 4.59 -12.29
C ALA A 201 -2.32 4.73 -13.13
N ALA A 202 -1.45 3.71 -13.14
CA ALA A 202 -0.18 3.75 -13.86
C ALA A 202 -0.39 3.82 -15.38
N SER A 203 -1.36 3.08 -15.91
CA SER A 203 -1.70 3.09 -17.34
C SER A 203 -2.22 4.45 -17.77
N LEU A 204 -3.18 5.02 -17.05
CA LEU A 204 -3.75 6.33 -17.35
C LEU A 204 -2.68 7.42 -17.32
N ALA A 205 -1.88 7.48 -16.26
CA ALA A 205 -0.81 8.46 -16.12
C ALA A 205 0.26 8.30 -17.21
N SER A 206 0.66 7.07 -17.53
CA SER A 206 1.66 6.79 -18.56
C SER A 206 1.18 7.18 -19.95
N LEU A 207 -0.07 6.88 -20.30
CA LEU A 207 -0.65 7.24 -21.60
C LEU A 207 -0.81 8.76 -21.74
N VAL A 208 -1.26 9.45 -20.68
CA VAL A 208 -1.32 10.92 -20.66
C VAL A 208 0.07 11.51 -20.85
N TRP A 209 1.07 11.04 -20.09
CA TRP A 209 2.44 11.51 -20.23
C TRP A 209 2.96 11.31 -21.66
N LEU A 210 2.82 10.10 -22.22
CA LEU A 210 3.29 9.76 -23.56
C LEU A 210 2.61 10.61 -24.63
N GLY A 211 1.28 10.75 -24.55
CA GLY A 211 0.51 11.58 -25.48
C GLY A 211 0.92 13.05 -25.43
N LEU A 212 1.15 13.59 -24.24
CA LEU A 212 1.66 14.96 -24.07
C LEU A 212 3.09 15.14 -24.58
N ALA A 213 3.97 14.15 -24.35
CA ALA A 213 5.33 14.17 -24.87
C ALA A 213 5.35 14.17 -26.40
N LEU A 214 4.55 13.31 -27.03
CA LEU A 214 4.41 13.25 -28.50
C LEU A 214 3.83 14.54 -29.08
N ARG A 215 2.84 15.14 -28.39
CA ARG A 215 2.27 16.44 -28.80
C ARG A 215 3.29 17.57 -28.67
N ALA A 216 4.05 17.61 -27.58
CA ALA A 216 5.09 18.61 -27.35
C ALA A 216 6.21 18.53 -28.38
N SER A 217 6.60 17.31 -28.79
CA SER A 217 7.60 17.08 -29.84
C SER A 217 7.06 17.21 -31.27
N ARG A 218 5.78 17.57 -31.45
CA ARG A 218 5.08 17.60 -32.75
C ARG A 218 5.31 16.34 -33.58
N ALA A 219 5.23 15.17 -32.93
CA ALA A 219 5.54 13.90 -33.56
C ALA A 219 4.64 13.64 -34.78
N THR A 220 5.23 13.10 -35.85
CA THR A 220 4.46 12.64 -37.02
C THR A 220 3.55 11.47 -36.63
N ARG A 221 2.46 11.25 -37.37
CA ARG A 221 1.53 10.11 -37.13
C ARG A 221 2.26 8.77 -37.10
N ARG A 222 3.22 8.57 -38.02
CA ARG A 222 4.06 7.36 -38.04
C ARG A 222 4.87 7.21 -36.76
N ARG A 223 5.52 8.28 -36.28
CA ARG A 223 6.31 8.23 -35.03
C ARG A 223 5.41 7.95 -33.83
N ALA A 224 4.25 8.60 -33.74
CA ALA A 224 3.29 8.36 -32.68
C ALA A 224 2.82 6.90 -32.67
N ALA A 225 2.49 6.33 -33.84
CA ALA A 225 2.09 4.92 -33.97
C ALA A 225 3.23 3.97 -33.56
N THR A 226 4.48 4.22 -33.96
CA THR A 226 5.63 3.41 -33.53
C THR A 226 5.84 3.45 -32.02
N VAL A 227 5.77 4.64 -31.43
CA VAL A 227 5.98 4.83 -29.99
C VAL A 227 4.85 4.18 -29.19
N LEU A 228 3.60 4.39 -29.59
CA LEU A 228 2.44 3.79 -28.95
C LEU A 228 2.43 2.26 -29.12
N GLY A 229 2.74 1.76 -30.32
CA GLY A 229 2.87 0.34 -30.59
C GLY A 229 3.97 -0.32 -29.76
N ALA A 230 5.12 0.33 -29.60
CA ALA A 230 6.21 -0.14 -28.74
C ALA A 230 5.80 -0.20 -27.26
N PHE A 231 5.07 0.82 -26.77
CA PHE A 231 4.53 0.85 -25.41
C PHE A 231 3.52 -0.28 -25.19
N LEU A 232 2.48 -0.36 -26.03
CA LEU A 232 1.40 -1.33 -25.89
C LEU A 232 1.89 -2.77 -26.10
N GLY A 233 2.75 -2.99 -27.10
CA GLY A 233 3.37 -4.30 -27.34
C GLY A 233 4.16 -4.76 -26.12
N ALA A 234 5.00 -3.90 -25.55
CA ALA A 234 5.76 -4.25 -24.35
C ALA A 234 4.87 -4.43 -23.11
N ALA A 235 3.76 -3.70 -22.99
CA ALA A 235 2.80 -3.85 -21.88
C ALA A 235 2.03 -5.18 -21.93
N LEU A 236 1.84 -5.76 -23.11
CA LEU A 236 1.19 -7.06 -23.27
C LEU A 236 2.11 -8.25 -22.97
N VAL A 237 3.44 -8.07 -23.08
CA VAL A 237 4.40 -9.17 -22.88
C VAL A 237 4.29 -9.80 -21.49
N PRO A 238 4.36 -9.05 -20.36
CA PRO A 238 4.33 -9.69 -19.04
C PRO A 238 3.04 -10.49 -18.76
N PRO A 239 1.83 -9.99 -19.06
CA PRO A 239 0.61 -10.79 -18.92
C PRO A 239 0.60 -12.05 -19.77
N LEU A 240 1.04 -11.97 -21.04
CA LEU A 240 1.11 -13.15 -21.92
C LEU A 240 2.11 -14.20 -21.40
N VAL A 241 3.26 -13.76 -20.90
CA VAL A 241 4.25 -14.64 -20.26
C VAL A 241 3.67 -15.28 -19.00
N ALA A 242 2.94 -14.53 -18.17
CA ALA A 242 2.28 -15.08 -16.98
C ALA A 242 1.27 -16.17 -17.33
N VAL A 243 0.42 -15.96 -18.35
CA VAL A 243 -0.50 -16.99 -18.84
C VAL A 243 0.26 -18.23 -19.30
N ALA A 244 1.31 -18.06 -20.11
CA ALA A 244 2.08 -19.18 -20.64
C ALA A 244 2.76 -19.99 -19.52
N LEU A 245 3.35 -19.32 -18.53
CA LEU A 245 3.99 -19.98 -17.38
C LEU A 245 2.97 -20.73 -16.51
N LEU A 246 1.81 -20.13 -16.24
CA LEU A 246 0.76 -20.78 -15.45
C LEU A 246 0.10 -21.94 -16.22
N ALA A 247 -0.09 -21.81 -17.54
CA ALA A 247 -0.67 -22.85 -18.39
C ALA A 247 0.21 -24.11 -18.46
N GLY A 248 1.49 -24.01 -18.14
CA GLY A 248 2.37 -25.17 -17.97
C GLY A 248 2.07 -26.01 -16.73
N SER A 249 1.24 -25.52 -15.80
CA SER A 249 0.93 -26.19 -14.52
C SER A 249 -0.57 -26.34 -14.23
N MET A 250 -1.44 -25.73 -15.03
CA MET A 250 -2.91 -25.80 -14.88
C MET A 250 -3.61 -25.60 -16.24
N PRO A 251 -4.90 -25.94 -16.37
CA PRO A 251 -5.65 -25.68 -17.61
C PRO A 251 -5.57 -24.23 -18.06
N ALA A 252 -5.47 -23.98 -19.37
CA ALA A 252 -5.28 -22.64 -19.93
C ALA A 252 -6.36 -21.62 -19.49
N GLY A 253 -7.61 -22.07 -19.31
CA GLY A 253 -8.68 -21.22 -18.79
C GLY A 253 -8.47 -20.77 -17.34
N GLU A 254 -7.91 -21.64 -16.50
CA GLU A 254 -7.53 -21.31 -15.11
C GLU A 254 -6.30 -20.40 -15.08
N ALA A 255 -5.31 -20.68 -15.94
CA ALA A 255 -4.12 -19.83 -16.08
C ALA A 255 -4.49 -18.40 -16.52
N LEU A 256 -5.41 -18.26 -17.48
CA LEU A 256 -5.93 -16.96 -17.91
C LEU A 256 -6.67 -16.27 -16.77
N ARG A 257 -7.61 -16.95 -16.09
CA ARG A 257 -8.34 -16.37 -14.95
C ARG A 257 -7.41 -15.97 -13.80
N GLY A 258 -6.41 -16.79 -13.49
CA GLY A 258 -5.39 -16.48 -12.49
C GLY A 258 -4.55 -15.27 -12.88
N THR A 259 -4.16 -15.14 -14.15
CA THR A 259 -3.45 -13.96 -14.66
C THR A 259 -4.30 -12.69 -14.60
N LEU A 260 -5.61 -12.80 -14.85
CA LEU A 260 -6.56 -11.70 -14.66
C LEU A 260 -6.72 -11.31 -13.17
N GLY A 261 -6.38 -12.20 -12.22
CA GLY A 261 -6.39 -11.92 -10.80
C GLY A 261 -7.72 -11.34 -10.32
N ALA A 262 -7.70 -10.09 -9.86
CA ALA A 262 -8.86 -9.44 -9.25
C ALA A 262 -9.91 -8.92 -10.26
N TRP A 263 -9.58 -8.86 -11.55
CA TRP A 263 -10.46 -8.28 -12.58
C TRP A 263 -11.86 -8.91 -12.68
N PRO A 264 -12.03 -10.24 -12.67
CA PRO A 264 -13.35 -10.86 -12.74
C PRO A 264 -14.26 -10.41 -11.58
N TRP A 265 -13.71 -10.26 -10.38
CA TRP A 265 -14.45 -9.86 -9.18
C TRP A 265 -14.81 -8.37 -9.19
N VAL A 266 -13.91 -7.52 -9.70
CA VAL A 266 -14.17 -6.09 -9.87
C VAL A 266 -15.26 -5.85 -10.91
N LEU A 267 -15.23 -6.57 -12.03
CA LEU A 267 -16.21 -6.44 -13.10
C LEU A 267 -17.56 -7.12 -12.78
N GLY A 268 -17.55 -8.13 -11.92
CA GLY A 268 -18.76 -8.83 -11.47
C GLY A 268 -19.62 -8.04 -10.48
N GLY A 269 -19.10 -6.95 -9.88
CA GLY A 269 -19.86 -6.08 -8.99
C GLY A 269 -20.05 -6.59 -7.55
N ASP A 270 -19.94 -7.91 -7.32
CA ASP A 270 -20.13 -8.57 -6.02
C ASP A 270 -19.20 -8.04 -4.91
N ALA A 271 -18.00 -7.58 -5.26
CA ALA A 271 -17.09 -6.98 -4.28
C ALA A 271 -17.58 -5.60 -3.78
N SER A 272 -18.20 -4.80 -4.67
CA SER A 272 -18.61 -3.43 -4.35
C SER A 272 -19.90 -3.32 -3.54
N SER A 273 -20.68 -4.41 -3.48
CA SER A 273 -21.94 -4.47 -2.72
C SER A 273 -21.76 -4.75 -1.23
N LEU A 274 -20.59 -5.30 -0.83
CA LEU A 274 -20.28 -5.55 0.59
C LEU A 274 -20.20 -4.24 1.38
N GLU A 275 -20.74 -4.26 2.59
CA GLU A 275 -20.82 -3.09 3.49
C GLU A 275 -19.45 -2.44 3.74
N PHE A 276 -18.43 -3.25 4.03
CA PHE A 276 -17.03 -2.83 4.17
C PHE A 276 -16.55 -1.94 3.01
N TYR A 277 -16.83 -2.32 1.76
CA TYR A 277 -16.35 -1.56 0.60
C TYR A 277 -17.13 -0.25 0.42
N ARG A 278 -18.42 -0.22 0.77
CA ARG A 278 -19.23 1.01 0.74
C ARG A 278 -18.81 2.02 1.81
N GLU A 279 -18.50 1.54 3.02
CA GLU A 279 -17.90 2.37 4.08
C GLU A 279 -16.51 2.88 3.67
N LEU A 280 -15.66 1.99 3.13
CA LEU A 280 -14.33 2.32 2.64
C LEU A 280 -14.37 3.38 1.53
N MET A 281 -15.30 3.28 0.57
CA MET A 281 -15.48 4.27 -0.49
C MET A 281 -16.06 5.59 0.02
N GLY A 282 -16.71 5.59 1.19
CA GLY A 282 -17.45 6.73 1.74
C GLY A 282 -18.85 6.91 1.12
N THR A 283 -19.39 5.87 0.47
CA THR A 283 -20.69 5.91 -0.20
C THR A 283 -21.84 5.44 0.69
N HIS A 284 -21.53 4.78 1.82
CA HIS A 284 -22.54 4.39 2.81
C HIS A 284 -23.22 5.62 3.45
N ASP A 285 -22.44 6.59 3.94
CA ASP A 285 -22.92 7.89 4.45
C ASP A 285 -22.27 9.03 3.66
N LEU A 286 -22.75 9.23 2.44
CA LEU A 286 -22.17 10.21 1.53
C LEU A 286 -22.26 11.65 2.09
N ALA A 287 -23.35 11.99 2.78
CA ALA A 287 -23.55 13.32 3.33
C ALA A 287 -22.51 13.66 4.41
N ALA A 288 -22.29 12.76 5.37
CA ALA A 288 -21.27 12.98 6.40
C ALA A 288 -19.86 13.05 5.82
N ASN A 289 -19.56 12.21 4.83
CA ASN A 289 -18.26 12.20 4.15
C ASN A 289 -18.01 13.48 3.34
N LEU A 290 -19.03 14.00 2.63
CA LEU A 290 -18.96 15.29 1.94
C LEU A 290 -18.80 16.45 2.91
N TRP A 291 -19.50 16.41 4.05
CA TRP A 291 -19.33 17.41 5.10
C TRP A 291 -17.91 17.39 5.68
N ALA A 292 -17.37 16.21 5.99
CA ALA A 292 -16.00 16.04 6.47
C ALA A 292 -14.97 16.57 5.45
N MET A 293 -15.17 16.26 4.17
CA MET A 293 -14.36 16.79 3.06
C MET A 293 -14.44 18.32 2.98
N GLY A 294 -15.63 18.89 3.08
CA GLY A 294 -15.86 20.33 3.11
C GLY A 294 -15.14 21.01 4.28
N ARG A 295 -15.29 20.48 5.51
CA ARG A 295 -14.58 21.02 6.69
C ARG A 295 -13.06 20.96 6.52
N ALA A 296 -12.53 19.85 6.02
CA ALA A 296 -11.10 19.72 5.77
C ALA A 296 -10.66 20.76 4.72
N ALA A 297 -11.39 20.92 3.61
CA ALA A 297 -11.09 21.91 2.58
C ALA A 297 -11.13 23.35 3.11
N THR A 298 -12.11 23.69 3.97
CA THR A 298 -12.16 24.98 4.66
C THR A 298 -10.96 25.18 5.58
N GLY A 299 -10.53 24.15 6.31
CA GLY A 299 -9.31 24.19 7.12
C GLY A 299 -8.05 24.49 6.29
N TYR A 300 -7.89 23.82 5.15
CA TYR A 300 -6.82 24.13 4.19
C TYR A 300 -6.91 25.58 3.71
N GLY A 301 -8.10 26.05 3.30
CA GLY A 301 -8.33 27.42 2.85
C GLY A 301 -8.02 28.47 3.92
N ALA A 302 -8.42 28.22 5.17
CA ALA A 302 -8.19 29.13 6.28
C ALA A 302 -6.70 29.30 6.58
N VAL A 303 -5.93 28.20 6.67
CA VAL A 303 -4.50 28.27 6.99
C VAL A 303 -3.68 28.72 5.77
N LEU A 304 -3.87 28.07 4.62
CA LEU A 304 -3.05 28.34 3.43
C LEU A 304 -3.46 29.62 2.73
N GLY A 305 -4.76 29.93 2.66
CA GLY A 305 -5.25 31.17 2.05
C GLY A 305 -4.80 32.41 2.82
N SER A 306 -4.91 32.41 4.15
CA SER A 306 -4.41 33.50 5.00
C SER A 306 -2.89 33.65 4.90
N SER A 307 -2.16 32.54 4.88
CA SER A 307 -0.70 32.55 4.70
C SER A 307 -0.28 33.09 3.33
N ALA A 308 -1.02 32.77 2.26
CA ALA A 308 -0.77 33.31 0.93
C ALA A 308 -1.06 34.82 0.87
N ALA A 309 -2.15 35.28 1.50
CA ALA A 309 -2.47 36.69 1.60
C ALA A 309 -1.41 37.47 2.39
N ALA A 310 -0.97 36.95 3.54
CA ALA A 310 0.11 37.53 4.33
C ALA A 310 1.43 37.57 3.56
N ALA A 311 1.76 36.50 2.83
CA ALA A 311 2.97 36.44 1.99
C ALA A 311 2.95 37.50 0.88
N LEU A 312 1.79 37.72 0.24
CA LEU A 312 1.62 38.77 -0.77
C LEU A 312 1.70 40.18 -0.14
N ALA A 313 1.07 40.39 1.02
CA ALA A 313 1.09 41.66 1.72
C ALA A 313 2.50 42.05 2.25
N LEU A 314 3.29 41.06 2.67
CA LEU A 314 4.68 41.28 3.06
C LEU A 314 5.54 41.79 1.89
N GLY A 315 5.21 41.39 0.65
CA GLY A 315 5.93 41.82 -0.54
C GLY A 315 7.44 41.53 -0.46
N SER A 316 8.25 42.49 -0.87
CA SER A 316 9.72 42.46 -0.75
C SER A 316 10.24 42.62 0.68
N ARG A 317 9.39 43.00 1.65
CA ARG A 317 9.79 43.16 3.07
C ARG A 317 9.98 41.82 3.78
N GLY A 318 9.52 40.72 3.18
CA GLY A 318 9.64 39.39 3.77
C GLY A 318 11.08 38.87 3.75
N SER A 319 11.77 38.99 4.88
CA SER A 319 13.12 38.45 5.09
C SER A 319 13.09 36.99 5.56
N TRP A 320 14.23 36.30 5.47
CA TRP A 320 14.38 34.94 6.00
C TRP A 320 14.09 34.86 7.52
N ARG A 321 14.37 35.94 8.27
CA ARG A 321 14.07 36.04 9.71
C ARG A 321 12.56 35.97 9.96
N ILE A 322 11.76 36.70 9.16
CA ILE A 322 10.30 36.67 9.24
C ILE A 322 9.77 35.28 8.87
N ALA A 323 10.37 34.62 7.87
CA ALA A 323 10.01 33.26 7.51
C ALA A 323 10.29 32.26 8.65
N VAL A 324 11.43 32.36 9.33
CA VAL A 324 11.76 31.52 10.51
C VAL A 324 10.81 31.79 11.67
N VAL A 325 10.53 33.05 11.98
CA VAL A 325 9.57 33.41 13.03
C VAL A 325 8.17 32.88 12.69
N GLY A 326 7.73 33.03 11.43
CA GLY A 326 6.46 32.49 10.95
C GLY A 326 6.38 30.97 11.08
N PHE A 327 7.45 30.25 10.71
CA PHE A 327 7.56 28.81 10.92
C PHE A 327 7.39 28.44 12.39
N LEU A 328 8.16 29.06 13.29
CA LEU A 328 8.13 28.74 14.71
C LEU A 328 6.76 29.04 15.34
N LEU A 329 6.19 30.23 15.07
CA LEU A 329 4.89 30.61 15.60
C LEU A 329 3.78 29.69 15.11
N VAL A 330 3.76 29.35 13.82
CA VAL A 330 2.75 28.44 13.27
C VAL A 330 2.94 27.02 13.82
N SER A 331 4.16 26.52 13.92
CA SER A 331 4.43 25.20 14.51
C SER A 331 3.99 25.13 15.98
N ILE A 332 4.30 26.15 16.78
CA ILE A 332 3.88 26.21 18.19
C ILE A 332 2.36 26.33 18.30
N PHE A 333 1.74 27.24 17.55
CA PHE A 333 0.29 27.44 17.58
C PHE A 333 -0.45 26.17 17.15
N LEU A 334 -0.13 25.62 15.99
CA LEU A 334 -0.77 24.39 15.52
C LEU A 334 -0.45 23.23 16.46
N GLY A 335 0.78 23.08 16.94
CA GLY A 335 1.14 22.02 17.89
C GLY A 335 0.39 22.10 19.22
N ALA A 336 0.13 23.30 19.73
CA ALA A 336 -0.58 23.51 21.00
C ALA A 336 -2.10 23.42 20.89
N PHE A 337 -2.68 23.84 19.74
CA PHE A 337 -4.13 24.02 19.60
C PHE A 337 -4.79 23.02 18.66
N SER A 338 -4.03 22.22 17.90
CA SER A 338 -4.61 21.17 17.07
C SER A 338 -4.72 19.84 17.82
N VAL A 339 -5.78 19.09 17.53
CA VAL A 339 -5.97 17.73 18.04
C VAL A 339 -5.58 16.71 16.98
N PRO A 340 -5.10 15.50 17.35
CA PRO A 340 -4.66 14.50 16.38
C PRO A 340 -5.70 14.16 15.30
N SER A 341 -6.99 14.13 15.66
CA SER A 341 -8.07 13.84 14.71
C SER A 341 -8.13 14.86 13.57
N MET A 342 -7.77 16.13 13.79
CA MET A 342 -7.75 17.15 12.73
C MET A 342 -6.74 16.79 11.63
N TRP A 343 -5.55 16.32 12.01
CA TRP A 343 -4.49 15.95 11.07
C TRP A 343 -4.74 14.60 10.40
N LEU A 344 -5.33 13.65 11.13
CA LEU A 344 -5.71 12.36 10.57
C LEU A 344 -6.86 12.48 9.55
N GLU A 345 -7.73 13.47 9.71
CA GLU A 345 -8.84 13.78 8.80
C GLU A 345 -8.46 14.84 7.74
N ALA A 346 -7.31 15.52 7.84
CA ALA A 346 -6.85 16.47 6.83
C ALA A 346 -6.78 15.88 5.40
N PRO A 347 -6.42 14.59 5.19
CA PRO A 347 -6.44 13.96 3.88
C PRO A 347 -7.81 13.91 3.19
N ARG A 348 -8.92 14.13 3.90
CA ARG A 348 -10.28 14.19 3.33
C ARG A 348 -10.40 15.20 2.19
N ALA A 349 -9.62 16.28 2.22
CA ALA A 349 -9.61 17.31 1.19
C ALA A 349 -8.71 16.97 -0.04
N LEU A 350 -7.90 15.91 0.02
CA LEU A 350 -6.95 15.55 -1.05
C LEU A 350 -7.59 15.39 -2.43
N PRO A 351 -8.80 14.80 -2.60
CA PRO A 351 -9.44 14.74 -3.91
C PRO A 351 -9.64 16.13 -4.54
N LEU A 352 -10.18 17.07 -3.74
CA LEU A 352 -10.44 18.44 -4.20
C LEU A 352 -9.14 19.19 -4.51
N VAL A 353 -8.13 19.05 -3.64
CA VAL A 353 -6.83 19.70 -3.87
C VAL A 353 -6.16 19.12 -5.11
N THR A 354 -6.17 17.79 -5.29
CA THR A 354 -5.54 17.11 -6.43
C THR A 354 -6.25 17.48 -7.73
N LEU A 355 -7.59 17.57 -7.74
CA LEU A 355 -8.37 18.05 -8.88
C LEU A 355 -8.01 19.50 -9.23
N GLY A 356 -8.00 20.39 -8.23
CA GLY A 356 -7.65 21.80 -8.43
C GLY A 356 -6.23 21.97 -8.99
N VAL A 357 -5.29 21.18 -8.49
CA VAL A 357 -3.91 21.13 -9.00
C VAL A 357 -3.86 20.60 -10.44
N GLY A 358 -4.56 19.51 -10.74
CA GLY A 358 -4.64 18.96 -12.09
C GLY A 358 -5.19 19.96 -13.12
N VAL A 359 -6.25 20.69 -12.76
CA VAL A 359 -6.82 21.76 -13.59
C VAL A 359 -5.82 22.91 -13.76
N ALA A 360 -5.18 23.36 -12.68
CA ALA A 360 -4.23 24.48 -12.72
C ALA A 360 -2.99 24.16 -13.59
N VAL A 361 -2.51 22.92 -13.57
CA VAL A 361 -1.40 22.47 -14.42
C VAL A 361 -1.84 22.36 -15.88
N SER A 362 -3.06 21.87 -16.14
CA SER A 362 -3.62 21.70 -17.49
C SER A 362 -3.91 23.02 -18.20
N GLY A 363 -4.34 24.05 -17.46
CA GLY A 363 -4.70 25.37 -18.01
C GLY A 363 -3.53 26.24 -18.47
N ARG A 364 -2.28 25.77 -18.33
CA ARG A 364 -1.08 26.51 -18.74
C ARG A 364 -0.39 25.82 -19.89
N ARG A 365 0.43 26.55 -20.68
CA ARG A 365 1.26 25.93 -21.73
C ARG A 365 2.08 24.79 -21.14
N LEU A 366 1.84 23.57 -21.63
CA LEU A 366 2.54 22.38 -21.17
C LEU A 366 4.00 22.44 -21.59
N GLY A 367 4.88 21.96 -20.72
CA GLY A 367 6.32 21.98 -20.89
C GLY A 367 6.97 20.83 -20.11
N PRO A 368 8.30 20.68 -20.19
CA PRO A 368 9.01 19.51 -19.69
C PRO A 368 8.78 19.21 -18.21
N ARG A 369 8.56 20.24 -17.37
CA ARG A 369 8.23 20.06 -15.94
C ARG A 369 6.74 19.83 -15.65
N ARG A 370 5.85 20.19 -16.58
CA ARG A 370 4.39 20.16 -16.38
C ARG A 370 3.73 18.86 -16.86
N THR A 371 4.33 18.19 -17.84
CA THR A 371 3.89 16.85 -18.27
C THR A 371 3.97 15.81 -17.15
N PRO A 372 5.13 15.58 -16.50
CA PRO A 372 5.24 14.70 -15.33
C PRO A 372 4.30 15.10 -14.19
N ALA A 373 4.13 16.40 -13.95
CA ALA A 373 3.22 16.93 -12.93
C ALA A 373 1.75 16.55 -13.20
N LEU A 374 1.27 16.70 -14.43
CA LEU A 374 -0.10 16.31 -14.78
C LEU A 374 -0.27 14.79 -14.71
N ALA A 375 0.71 14.02 -15.18
CA ALA A 375 0.68 12.56 -15.07
C ALA A 375 0.61 12.10 -13.60
N LEU A 376 1.37 12.74 -12.70
CA LEU A 376 1.30 12.49 -11.26
C LEU A 376 -0.08 12.84 -10.68
N ALA A 377 -0.69 13.95 -11.11
CA ALA A 377 -2.06 14.29 -10.71
C ALA A 377 -3.08 13.26 -11.18
N MET A 378 -2.98 12.78 -12.43
CA MET A 378 -3.84 11.72 -12.95
C MET A 378 -3.63 10.40 -12.20
N PHE A 379 -2.38 10.04 -11.90
CA PHE A 379 -2.03 8.87 -11.10
C PHE A 379 -2.66 8.94 -9.71
N ALA A 380 -2.51 10.09 -9.03
CA ALA A 380 -3.08 10.34 -7.72
C ALA A 380 -4.62 10.28 -7.72
N LEU A 381 -5.28 10.93 -8.68
CA LEU A 381 -6.75 10.91 -8.79
C LEU A 381 -7.29 9.50 -9.07
N ALA A 382 -6.62 8.74 -9.94
CA ALA A 382 -7.03 7.38 -10.27
C ALA A 382 -6.93 6.43 -9.05
N LEU A 383 -5.90 6.57 -8.21
CA LEU A 383 -5.81 5.79 -6.97
C LEU A 383 -6.83 6.26 -5.92
N LEU A 384 -7.03 7.58 -5.79
CA LEU A 384 -8.01 8.14 -4.88
C LEU A 384 -9.45 7.75 -5.24
N ALA A 385 -9.74 7.43 -6.51
CA ALA A 385 -11.08 7.06 -6.95
C ALA A 385 -11.73 5.95 -6.10
N LYS A 386 -10.92 4.98 -5.60
CA LYS A 386 -11.42 3.90 -4.74
C LYS A 386 -11.85 4.36 -3.34
N ILE A 387 -11.33 5.47 -2.84
CA ILE A 387 -11.61 6.01 -1.50
C ILE A 387 -12.04 7.48 -1.56
N PHE A 388 -12.61 7.91 -2.68
CA PHE A 388 -12.72 9.33 -3.04
C PHE A 388 -13.45 10.16 -1.98
N PHE A 389 -14.51 9.62 -1.37
CA PHE A 389 -15.27 10.35 -0.35
C PHE A 389 -14.73 10.14 1.08
N ASN A 390 -13.86 9.14 1.28
CA ASN A 390 -13.35 8.72 2.59
C ASN A 390 -11.82 8.59 2.60
N VAL A 391 -11.13 9.66 2.21
CA VAL A 391 -9.67 9.67 2.11
C VAL A 391 -9.01 9.89 3.48
N HIS A 392 -8.11 8.99 3.84
CA HIS A 392 -7.21 9.08 4.99
C HIS A 392 -5.76 8.81 4.57
N ALA A 393 -4.79 9.10 5.44
CA ALA A 393 -3.37 8.73 5.24
C ALA A 393 -2.99 7.39 5.91
N TYR A 394 -3.98 6.64 6.40
CA TYR A 394 -3.84 5.33 7.02
C TYR A 394 -4.80 4.33 6.35
N HIS A 395 -4.85 3.08 6.82
CA HIS A 395 -5.64 2.02 6.18
C HIS A 395 -5.25 1.93 4.70
N TYR A 396 -6.20 1.83 3.76
CA TYR A 396 -5.90 1.78 2.31
C TYR A 396 -5.24 3.06 1.79
N GLY A 397 -5.45 4.18 2.48
CA GLY A 397 -4.85 5.47 2.18
C GLY A 397 -3.33 5.49 2.22
N PHE A 398 -2.69 4.54 2.95
CA PHE A 398 -1.24 4.48 3.05
C PHE A 398 -0.54 4.37 1.67
N ALA A 399 -1.21 3.75 0.70
CA ALA A 399 -0.76 3.63 -0.67
C ALA A 399 -1.61 4.48 -1.63
N LEU A 400 -2.94 4.53 -1.43
CA LEU A 400 -3.85 5.21 -2.36
C LEU A 400 -3.80 6.74 -2.25
N ALA A 401 -3.65 7.28 -1.04
CA ALA A 401 -3.57 8.72 -0.80
C ALA A 401 -2.13 9.26 -0.86
N MET A 402 -1.13 8.37 -0.86
CA MET A 402 0.27 8.77 -0.83
C MET A 402 0.67 9.64 -2.04
N PRO A 403 0.35 9.29 -3.30
CA PRO A 403 0.74 10.14 -4.43
C PRO A 403 0.04 11.51 -4.43
N ALA A 404 -1.20 11.58 -3.96
CA ALA A 404 -1.91 12.84 -3.77
C ALA A 404 -1.26 13.71 -2.67
N THR A 405 -0.80 13.07 -1.58
CA THR A 405 -0.06 13.74 -0.51
C THR A 405 1.29 14.27 -1.00
N VAL A 406 2.01 13.49 -1.82
CA VAL A 406 3.24 13.97 -2.46
C VAL A 406 2.96 15.17 -3.37
N LEU A 407 1.91 15.12 -4.18
CA LEU A 407 1.52 16.24 -5.04
C LEU A 407 1.11 17.48 -4.22
N LEU A 408 0.46 17.28 -3.06
CA LEU A 408 0.18 18.34 -2.12
C LEU A 408 1.48 18.99 -1.62
N VAL A 409 2.46 18.20 -1.17
CA VAL A 409 3.78 18.72 -0.74
C VAL A 409 4.45 19.49 -1.87
N VAL A 410 4.43 18.97 -3.10
CA VAL A 410 4.95 19.66 -4.29
C VAL A 410 4.29 21.01 -4.50
N THR A 411 2.97 21.05 -4.35
CA THR A 411 2.18 22.26 -4.54
C THR A 411 2.50 23.29 -3.45
N LEU A 412 2.48 22.89 -2.17
CA LEU A 412 2.64 23.81 -1.04
C LEU A 412 4.07 24.28 -0.84
N VAL A 413 5.06 23.42 -1.06
CA VAL A 413 6.48 23.73 -0.76
C VAL A 413 7.21 24.25 -2.01
N GLY A 414 6.74 23.90 -3.20
CA GLY A 414 7.36 24.30 -4.46
C GLY A 414 6.55 25.33 -5.25
N TRP A 415 5.38 24.93 -5.75
CA TRP A 415 4.68 25.69 -6.78
C TRP A 415 3.99 26.96 -6.28
N VAL A 416 3.31 26.92 -5.12
CA VAL A 416 2.63 28.08 -4.55
C VAL A 416 3.63 29.17 -4.12
N PRO A 417 4.71 28.86 -3.36
CA PRO A 417 5.79 29.82 -3.08
C PRO A 417 6.35 30.51 -4.33
N ALA A 418 6.64 29.72 -5.37
CA ALA A 418 7.17 30.27 -6.63
C ALA A 418 6.15 31.19 -7.32
N ALA A 419 4.86 30.84 -7.27
CA ALA A 419 3.79 31.66 -7.84
C ALA A 419 3.53 32.96 -7.04
N ILE A 420 3.78 32.96 -5.73
CA ILE A 420 3.73 34.16 -4.87
C ILE A 420 4.94 35.06 -5.16
N ALA A 421 6.14 34.48 -5.23
CA ALA A 421 7.36 35.22 -5.56
C ALA A 421 7.28 35.88 -6.95
N ALA A 422 6.74 35.17 -7.94
CA ALA A 422 6.51 35.72 -9.28
C ALA A 422 5.53 36.91 -9.32
N ARG A 423 4.73 37.12 -8.25
CA ARG A 423 3.83 38.27 -8.08
C ARG A 423 4.40 39.35 -7.15
N GLY A 424 5.68 39.27 -6.81
CA GLY A 424 6.34 40.23 -5.91
C GLY A 424 6.11 39.99 -4.42
N GLY A 425 5.48 38.88 -4.03
CA GLY A 425 5.27 38.49 -2.64
C GLY A 425 6.43 37.70 -2.03
N SER A 426 6.40 37.50 -0.71
CA SER A 426 7.39 36.70 0.01
C SER A 426 7.09 35.19 -0.07
N GLY A 427 7.50 34.56 -1.18
CA GLY A 427 7.36 33.11 -1.35
C GLY A 427 8.07 32.29 -0.26
N GLY A 428 9.20 32.79 0.26
CA GLY A 428 9.95 32.17 1.35
C GLY A 428 9.14 32.06 2.64
N PHE A 429 8.35 33.09 2.99
CA PHE A 429 7.47 33.07 4.15
C PHE A 429 6.38 32.00 4.01
N PHE A 430 5.66 31.96 2.88
CA PHE A 430 4.63 30.94 2.64
C PHE A 430 5.22 29.54 2.73
N ARG A 431 6.39 29.32 2.10
CA ARG A 431 7.09 28.04 2.13
C ARG A 431 7.42 27.60 3.55
N ALA A 432 7.88 28.52 4.39
CA ALA A 432 8.17 28.24 5.78
C ALA A 432 6.90 27.85 6.54
N VAL A 433 5.78 28.56 6.36
CA VAL A 433 4.50 28.18 6.97
C VAL A 433 4.01 26.80 6.48
N ALA A 434 4.13 26.51 5.18
CA ALA A 434 3.79 25.19 4.64
C ALA A 434 4.65 24.07 5.26
N LEU A 435 5.94 24.29 5.44
CA LEU A 435 6.83 23.35 6.13
C LEU A 435 6.48 23.19 7.60
N ALA A 436 6.01 24.25 8.29
CA ALA A 436 5.52 24.16 9.65
C ALA A 436 4.27 23.27 9.74
N CYS A 437 3.31 23.43 8.84
CA CYS A 437 2.13 22.56 8.76
C CYS A 437 2.51 21.10 8.50
N LEU A 438 3.45 20.84 7.58
CA LEU A 438 3.94 19.49 7.31
C LEU A 438 4.66 18.89 8.53
N LEU A 439 5.48 19.68 9.23
CA LEU A 439 6.13 19.23 10.46
C LEU A 439 5.11 18.81 11.51
N VAL A 440 4.09 19.63 11.77
CA VAL A 440 3.05 19.29 12.76
C VAL A 440 2.29 18.04 12.33
N ALA A 441 1.89 17.93 11.05
CA ALA A 441 1.26 16.73 10.53
C ALA A 441 2.12 15.47 10.76
N VAL A 442 3.43 15.54 10.45
CA VAL A 442 4.39 14.45 10.67
C VAL A 442 4.47 14.10 12.16
N LEU A 443 4.69 15.08 13.03
CA LEU A 443 4.82 14.86 14.47
C LEU A 443 3.55 14.23 15.07
N THR A 444 2.36 14.66 14.65
CA THR A 444 1.11 14.03 15.08
C THR A 444 1.02 12.57 14.63
N HIS A 445 1.37 12.26 13.37
CA HIS A 445 1.35 10.87 12.90
C HIS A 445 2.39 9.99 13.61
N LEU A 446 3.58 10.55 13.90
CA LEU A 446 4.61 9.87 14.69
C LEU A 446 4.15 9.65 16.14
N GLU A 447 3.44 10.59 16.75
CA GLU A 447 2.88 10.43 18.09
C GLU A 447 1.83 9.30 18.13
N VAL A 448 0.90 9.27 17.17
CA VAL A 448 -0.09 8.18 17.08
C VAL A 448 0.61 6.85 16.84
N THR A 449 1.62 6.84 15.96
CA THR A 449 2.49 5.68 15.73
C THR A 449 3.17 5.21 17.01
N ALA A 450 3.74 6.12 17.80
CA ALA A 450 4.39 5.82 19.07
C ALA A 450 3.43 5.12 20.04
N ARG A 451 2.20 5.63 20.18
CA ARG A 451 1.17 5.04 21.03
C ARG A 451 0.81 3.62 20.60
N ARG A 452 0.73 3.35 19.30
CA ARG A 452 0.47 1.99 18.77
C ARG A 452 1.65 1.05 18.99
N LEU A 453 2.86 1.49 18.68
CA LEU A 453 4.08 0.70 18.87
C LEU A 453 4.36 0.40 20.34
N ALA A 454 3.95 1.29 21.27
CA ALA A 454 4.12 1.08 22.70
C ALA A 454 3.35 -0.14 23.24
N GLY A 455 2.28 -0.58 22.55
CA GLY A 455 1.54 -1.80 22.87
C GLY A 455 2.20 -3.09 22.37
N LYS A 456 3.17 -3.01 21.45
CA LYS A 456 3.81 -4.18 20.82
C LYS A 456 5.11 -4.54 21.53
N ARG A 457 4.99 -5.40 22.56
CA ARG A 457 6.10 -5.75 23.46
C ARG A 457 6.36 -7.25 23.56
N HIS A 458 5.44 -8.08 23.11
CA HIS A 458 5.53 -9.51 23.32
C HIS A 458 6.17 -10.18 22.09
N PRO A 459 7.37 -10.78 22.19
CA PRO A 459 8.00 -11.48 21.09
C PRO A 459 7.22 -12.74 20.73
N LEU A 460 6.99 -12.96 19.44
CA LEU A 460 6.43 -14.18 18.90
C LEU A 460 7.48 -14.89 18.04
N SER A 461 7.54 -16.21 18.17
CA SER A 461 8.46 -17.10 17.44
C SER A 461 9.94 -16.79 17.68
N GLY A 462 10.82 -17.49 16.96
CA GLY A 462 12.27 -17.41 17.09
C GLY A 462 12.99 -17.22 15.75
N GLY A 463 14.27 -16.87 15.80
CA GLY A 463 15.14 -16.80 14.61
C GLY A 463 14.70 -15.77 13.57
N ALA A 464 14.46 -16.22 12.34
CA ALA A 464 14.09 -15.35 11.22
C ALA A 464 12.63 -14.88 11.24
N ASP A 465 11.80 -15.44 12.14
CA ASP A 465 10.36 -15.19 12.21
C ASP A 465 9.95 -14.34 13.42
N VAL A 466 10.91 -13.75 14.14
CA VAL A 466 10.62 -12.92 15.30
C VAL A 466 9.83 -11.68 14.90
N LEU A 467 8.68 -11.49 15.55
CA LEU A 467 7.90 -10.25 15.51
C LEU A 467 7.42 -9.89 16.91
N LEU A 468 7.13 -8.61 17.16
CA LEU A 468 6.59 -8.11 18.41
C LEU A 468 5.08 -7.90 18.28
N ALA A 469 4.31 -8.71 19.00
CA ALA A 469 2.87 -8.67 19.06
C ALA A 469 2.36 -7.77 20.19
N ASP A 470 1.09 -7.39 20.06
CA ASP A 470 0.33 -6.66 21.06
C ASP A 470 -0.23 -7.62 22.15
N ALA A 471 -1.30 -7.21 22.84
CA ALA A 471 -1.95 -8.00 23.89
C ALA A 471 -2.43 -9.39 23.43
N ARG A 472 -2.55 -9.64 22.12
CA ARG A 472 -2.86 -10.97 21.57
C ARG A 472 -1.67 -11.94 21.63
N GLY A 473 -0.46 -11.41 21.76
CA GLY A 473 0.81 -12.15 21.73
C GLY A 473 0.82 -13.39 22.62
N PRO A 474 0.60 -13.28 23.95
CA PRO A 474 0.67 -14.43 24.85
C PRO A 474 -0.30 -15.57 24.48
N VAL A 475 -1.49 -15.23 23.97
CA VAL A 475 -2.47 -16.22 23.53
C VAL A 475 -2.01 -16.93 22.25
N VAL A 476 -1.43 -16.19 21.31
CA VAL A 476 -0.86 -16.75 20.07
C VAL A 476 0.35 -17.62 20.37
N GLU A 477 1.26 -17.18 21.24
CA GLU A 477 2.41 -17.95 21.69
C GLU A 477 1.99 -19.26 22.35
N ALA A 478 1.03 -19.23 23.28
CA ALA A 478 0.52 -20.43 23.93
C ALA A 478 -0.12 -21.41 22.94
N ALA A 479 -0.88 -20.92 21.96
CA ALA A 479 -1.46 -21.76 20.92
C ALA A 479 -0.40 -22.40 20.01
N LEU A 480 0.68 -21.67 19.68
CA LEU A 480 1.81 -22.22 18.93
C LEU A 480 2.57 -23.26 19.76
N GLY A 481 2.84 -22.98 21.03
CA GLY A 481 3.54 -23.91 21.93
C GLY A 481 2.81 -25.24 22.13
N ALA A 482 1.47 -25.23 22.12
CA ALA A 482 0.68 -26.46 22.17
C ALA A 482 0.84 -27.35 20.92
N LEU A 483 1.36 -26.81 19.82
CA LEU A 483 1.65 -27.53 18.59
C LEU A 483 3.11 -28.01 18.48
N ASP A 484 3.99 -27.64 19.41
CA ASP A 484 5.42 -28.02 19.40
C ASP A 484 5.61 -29.53 19.61
N GLY A 485 4.77 -30.14 20.45
CA GLY A 485 4.77 -31.60 20.68
C GLY A 485 4.04 -32.41 19.60
N VAL A 486 3.48 -31.75 18.58
CA VAL A 486 2.77 -32.41 17.48
C VAL A 486 3.73 -32.61 16.31
N ASP A 487 3.73 -33.77 15.66
CA ASP A 487 4.54 -34.01 14.46
C ASP A 487 4.31 -32.95 13.37
N GLN A 488 5.35 -32.32 12.83
CA GLN A 488 5.26 -31.23 11.84
C GLN A 488 4.56 -31.63 10.53
N GLY A 489 4.49 -32.92 10.21
CA GLY A 489 3.73 -33.43 9.07
C GLY A 489 2.22 -33.26 9.21
N ARG A 490 1.71 -33.09 10.44
CA ARG A 490 0.28 -32.86 10.70
C ARG A 490 -0.18 -31.48 10.22
N SER A 491 -1.28 -31.50 9.49
CA SER A 491 -1.88 -30.34 8.85
C SER A 491 -2.73 -29.50 9.81
N LEU A 492 -2.84 -28.19 9.53
CA LEU A 492 -3.59 -27.24 10.33
C LEU A 492 -4.46 -26.37 9.41
N ALA A 493 -5.71 -26.13 9.75
CA ALA A 493 -6.51 -25.05 9.17
C ALA A 493 -6.88 -24.03 10.25
N VAL A 494 -6.77 -22.74 9.94
CA VAL A 494 -7.10 -21.66 10.87
C VAL A 494 -8.34 -20.93 10.37
N LEU A 495 -9.35 -20.78 11.22
CA LEU A 495 -10.65 -20.19 10.87
C LEU A 495 -11.08 -19.14 11.92
N PRO A 496 -11.76 -18.05 11.51
CA PRO A 496 -12.00 -17.64 10.12
C PRO A 496 -10.78 -16.91 9.49
N GLU A 497 -9.87 -16.39 10.31
CA GLU A 497 -8.65 -15.69 9.88
C GLU A 497 -7.51 -16.03 10.85
N GLY A 498 -6.27 -16.07 10.34
CA GLY A 498 -5.08 -16.29 11.16
C GLY A 498 -4.05 -17.24 10.57
N VAL A 499 -3.96 -17.33 9.23
CA VAL A 499 -2.99 -18.18 8.52
C VAL A 499 -1.52 -17.94 8.92
N MET A 500 -1.23 -16.86 9.67
CA MET A 500 0.05 -16.68 10.36
C MET A 500 0.41 -17.91 11.23
N LEU A 501 -0.57 -18.51 11.93
CA LEU A 501 -0.33 -19.68 12.78
C LEU A 501 0.20 -20.85 11.95
N ASN A 502 -0.37 -21.10 10.77
CA ASN A 502 0.14 -22.09 9.82
C ASN A 502 1.61 -21.84 9.45
N TYR A 503 1.94 -20.59 9.12
CA TYR A 503 3.29 -20.21 8.72
C TYR A 503 4.29 -20.38 9.87
N LEU A 504 3.98 -19.87 11.06
CA LEU A 504 4.85 -19.90 12.23
C LEU A 504 5.04 -21.32 12.79
N SER A 505 3.98 -22.15 12.77
CA SER A 505 4.08 -23.55 13.17
C SER A 505 4.62 -24.46 12.06
N ARG A 506 4.92 -23.91 10.87
CA ARG A 506 5.36 -24.66 9.66
C ARG A 506 4.40 -25.77 9.22
N ARG A 507 3.09 -25.57 9.43
CA ARG A 507 2.03 -26.53 9.05
C ARG A 507 1.22 -26.06 7.86
N ALA A 508 1.12 -26.90 6.84
CA ALA A 508 0.29 -26.61 5.69
C ALA A 508 -1.21 -26.75 6.04
N ASN A 509 -2.02 -25.86 5.50
CA ASN A 509 -3.44 -26.08 5.29
C ASN A 509 -3.59 -27.02 4.08
N PRO A 510 -4.30 -28.15 4.20
CA PRO A 510 -4.44 -29.12 3.12
C PRO A 510 -5.40 -28.64 2.03
N THR A 511 -6.20 -27.61 2.31
CA THR A 511 -7.10 -26.95 1.35
C THR A 511 -6.44 -25.75 0.70
N ALA A 512 -7.02 -25.26 -0.40
CA ALA A 512 -6.52 -24.09 -1.11
C ALA A 512 -6.76 -22.75 -0.37
N TYR A 513 -7.65 -22.72 0.63
CA TYR A 513 -8.14 -21.47 1.22
C TYR A 513 -7.29 -21.02 2.40
N THR A 514 -6.79 -19.78 2.33
CA THR A 514 -5.99 -19.18 3.40
C THR A 514 -6.83 -18.45 4.45
N ASN A 515 -8.05 -18.03 4.09
CA ASN A 515 -9.00 -17.35 4.95
C ASN A 515 -10.42 -17.89 4.68
N PHE A 516 -11.28 -17.74 5.69
CA PHE A 516 -12.70 -18.11 5.69
C PHE A 516 -13.55 -16.93 6.19
N MET A 517 -13.18 -15.73 5.76
CA MET A 517 -13.82 -14.47 6.11
C MET A 517 -14.98 -14.16 5.14
N PRO A 518 -15.88 -13.20 5.46
CA PRO A 518 -17.02 -12.91 4.60
C PRO A 518 -16.68 -12.66 3.11
N PRO A 519 -15.59 -11.93 2.76
CA PRO A 519 -15.19 -11.78 1.35
C PRO A 519 -14.85 -13.10 0.67
N GLU A 520 -14.07 -13.97 1.29
CA GLU A 520 -13.70 -15.28 0.74
C GLU A 520 -14.92 -16.18 0.55
N LEU A 521 -15.88 -16.14 1.48
CA LEU A 521 -17.15 -16.87 1.32
C LEU A 521 -17.96 -16.32 0.15
N ALA A 522 -17.99 -15.00 -0.04
CA ALA A 522 -18.68 -14.37 -1.16
C ALA A 522 -18.04 -14.73 -2.50
N PHE A 523 -16.70 -14.75 -2.58
CA PHE A 523 -15.98 -15.02 -3.82
C PHE A 523 -15.92 -16.52 -4.16
N TYR A 524 -15.58 -17.37 -3.19
CA TYR A 524 -15.36 -18.80 -3.44
C TYR A 524 -16.60 -19.67 -3.23
N GLY A 525 -17.55 -19.20 -2.43
CA GLY A 525 -18.77 -19.92 -2.07
C GLY A 525 -18.54 -20.93 -0.94
N GLU A 526 -19.37 -20.84 0.10
CA GLU A 526 -19.27 -21.70 1.29
C GLU A 526 -19.32 -23.20 0.96
N GLU A 527 -20.16 -23.61 0.01
CA GLU A 527 -20.29 -25.03 -0.38
C GLU A 527 -18.99 -25.62 -0.93
N ARG A 528 -18.28 -24.87 -1.78
CA ARG A 528 -17.01 -25.33 -2.35
C ARG A 528 -15.94 -25.43 -1.28
N MET A 529 -15.95 -24.49 -0.32
CA MET A 529 -15.02 -24.52 0.81
C MET A 529 -15.27 -25.71 1.74
N VAL A 530 -16.54 -26.04 2.01
CA VAL A 530 -16.91 -27.26 2.75
C VAL A 530 -16.48 -28.51 1.99
N ALA A 531 -16.75 -28.58 0.68
CA ALA A 531 -16.36 -29.73 -0.15
C ALA A 531 -14.83 -29.93 -0.18
N ALA A 532 -14.04 -28.86 -0.17
CA ALA A 532 -12.59 -28.94 -0.08
C ALA A 532 -12.12 -29.49 1.28
N LEU A 533 -12.78 -29.10 2.37
CA LEU A 533 -12.52 -29.66 3.71
C LEU A 533 -12.94 -31.13 3.82
N ASP A 534 -14.03 -31.54 3.18
CA ASP A 534 -14.42 -32.96 3.09
C ASP A 534 -13.40 -33.78 2.30
N ALA A 535 -12.92 -33.25 1.17
CA ALA A 535 -11.94 -33.93 0.33
C ALA A 535 -10.55 -34.05 0.97
N ALA A 536 -10.16 -33.03 1.75
CA ALA A 536 -8.84 -32.94 2.37
C ALA A 536 -8.94 -32.37 3.79
N ALA A 537 -9.52 -33.15 4.70
CA ALA A 537 -9.74 -32.73 6.08
C ALA A 537 -8.41 -32.53 6.84
N PRO A 538 -8.19 -31.37 7.48
CA PRO A 538 -6.98 -31.12 8.27
C PRO A 538 -6.91 -31.99 9.53
N ASP A 539 -5.72 -32.23 10.05
CA ASP A 539 -5.55 -32.96 11.31
C ASP A 539 -6.02 -32.10 12.50
N TYR A 540 -5.75 -30.80 12.42
CA TYR A 540 -6.11 -29.80 13.43
C TYR A 540 -6.86 -28.62 12.82
N VAL A 541 -7.75 -28.05 13.61
CA VAL A 541 -8.41 -26.77 13.33
C VAL A 541 -8.13 -25.81 14.49
N ALA A 542 -7.68 -24.60 14.18
CA ALA A 542 -7.63 -23.50 15.14
C ALA A 542 -8.78 -22.54 14.86
N LEU A 543 -9.72 -22.43 15.80
CA LEU A 543 -10.74 -21.39 15.80
C LEU A 543 -10.20 -20.15 16.51
N VAL A 544 -9.90 -19.12 15.74
CA VAL A 544 -9.35 -17.84 16.21
C VAL A 544 -10.48 -16.84 16.38
N HIS A 545 -10.50 -16.13 17.49
CA HIS A 545 -11.46 -15.06 17.71
C HIS A 545 -11.25 -13.92 16.71
N LYS A 546 -12.29 -13.58 15.95
CA LYS A 546 -12.33 -12.41 15.06
C LYS A 546 -13.74 -11.82 15.10
N ASP A 547 -13.80 -10.51 15.31
CA ASP A 547 -15.01 -9.72 15.12
C ASP A 547 -15.00 -9.15 13.69
N THR A 548 -16.01 -9.48 12.90
CA THR A 548 -16.09 -9.11 11.48
C THR A 548 -17.21 -8.12 11.19
N ARG A 549 -17.70 -7.38 12.21
CA ARG A 549 -18.81 -6.42 12.05
C ARG A 549 -18.62 -5.42 10.92
N GLU A 550 -17.38 -5.10 10.57
CA GLU A 550 -17.02 -4.29 9.40
C GLU A 550 -17.55 -4.83 8.06
N TYR A 551 -17.90 -6.12 8.00
CA TYR A 551 -18.52 -6.79 6.85
C TYR A 551 -20.03 -7.03 7.02
N GLY A 552 -20.67 -6.44 8.03
CA GLY A 552 -22.12 -6.61 8.31
C GLY A 552 -22.50 -7.93 9.02
N ALA A 553 -21.52 -8.76 9.38
CA ALA A 553 -21.71 -10.02 10.11
C ALA A 553 -20.68 -10.12 11.22
N ARG A 554 -21.04 -10.51 12.45
CA ARG A 554 -20.13 -10.37 13.60
C ARG A 554 -19.23 -11.57 13.83
N PHE A 555 -19.79 -12.78 13.95
CA PHE A 555 -19.04 -13.98 14.33
C PHE A 555 -19.24 -15.15 13.37
N PHE A 556 -18.12 -15.81 13.04
CA PHE A 556 -18.08 -17.05 12.29
C PHE A 556 -18.86 -18.15 13.02
N GLY A 557 -19.65 -18.92 12.27
CA GLY A 557 -20.52 -19.98 12.79
C GLY A 557 -21.86 -19.51 13.34
N HIS A 558 -22.04 -18.20 13.54
CA HIS A 558 -23.30 -17.60 13.98
C HIS A 558 -23.93 -16.78 12.86
N ASP A 559 -23.24 -15.73 12.41
CA ASP A 559 -23.76 -14.80 11.41
C ASP A 559 -23.42 -15.26 9.99
N TYR A 560 -22.22 -15.79 9.79
CA TYR A 560 -21.71 -16.29 8.50
C TYR A 560 -20.91 -17.59 8.68
N GLY A 561 -20.64 -18.32 7.59
CA GLY A 561 -19.85 -19.57 7.66
C GLY A 561 -20.50 -20.67 8.51
N ARG A 562 -21.83 -20.68 8.58
CA ARG A 562 -22.60 -21.59 9.46
C ARG A 562 -22.40 -23.06 9.10
N ARG A 563 -22.32 -23.39 7.80
CA ARG A 563 -22.08 -24.77 7.34
C ARG A 563 -20.64 -25.18 7.59
N LEU A 564 -19.68 -24.28 7.36
CA LEU A 564 -18.27 -24.52 7.69
C LEU A 564 -18.11 -24.79 9.20
N TYR A 565 -18.71 -23.96 10.05
CA TYR A 565 -18.64 -24.16 11.50
C TYR A 565 -19.35 -25.46 11.95
N ALA A 566 -20.53 -25.75 11.40
CA ALA A 566 -21.23 -27.01 11.67
C ALA A 566 -20.41 -28.24 11.23
N TRP A 567 -19.68 -28.14 10.11
CA TRP A 567 -18.76 -29.16 9.66
C TRP A 567 -17.59 -29.36 10.64
N VAL A 568 -16.98 -28.26 11.12
CA VAL A 568 -15.91 -28.33 12.13
C VAL A 568 -16.43 -29.00 13.42
N ARG A 569 -17.59 -28.57 13.93
CA ARG A 569 -18.18 -29.11 15.17
C ARG A 569 -18.54 -30.60 15.07
N ARG A 570 -18.83 -31.10 13.87
CA ARG A 570 -19.13 -32.52 13.63
C ARG A 570 -17.88 -33.40 13.60
N ASN A 571 -16.79 -32.87 13.04
CA ASN A 571 -15.61 -33.67 12.70
C ASN A 571 -14.44 -33.50 13.68
N TYR A 572 -14.50 -32.51 14.57
CA TYR A 572 -13.40 -32.16 15.48
C TYR A 572 -13.88 -32.01 16.92
N ARG A 573 -13.01 -32.38 17.86
CA ARG A 573 -13.18 -32.13 19.30
C ARG A 573 -12.16 -31.10 19.76
N GLU A 574 -12.60 -30.19 20.63
CA GLU A 574 -11.70 -29.23 21.27
C GLU A 574 -10.72 -29.94 22.19
N VAL A 575 -9.43 -29.62 22.08
CA VAL A 575 -8.36 -30.19 22.90
C VAL A 575 -7.71 -29.16 23.81
N ALA A 576 -7.78 -27.87 23.45
CA ALA A 576 -7.30 -26.78 24.28
C ALA A 576 -7.97 -25.46 23.88
N THR A 577 -8.09 -24.55 24.83
CA THR A 577 -8.47 -23.15 24.59
C THR A 577 -7.49 -22.23 25.29
N PHE A 578 -7.01 -21.22 24.58
CA PHE A 578 -6.05 -20.23 25.05
C PHE A 578 -6.73 -18.85 25.06
N GLY A 579 -6.65 -18.14 26.19
CA GLY A 579 -7.38 -16.89 26.39
C GLY A 579 -8.87 -17.13 26.65
N ALA A 580 -9.73 -16.28 26.08
CA ALA A 580 -11.18 -16.45 26.19
C ALA A 580 -11.72 -17.49 25.20
N ARG A 581 -12.98 -17.89 25.35
CA ARG A 581 -13.64 -18.74 24.34
C ARG A 581 -13.83 -17.93 23.05
N PRO A 582 -13.29 -18.37 21.90
CA PRO A 582 -13.39 -17.61 20.66
C PRO A 582 -14.83 -17.51 20.15
N LEU A 583 -15.09 -16.51 19.30
CA LEU A 583 -16.35 -16.29 18.58
C LEU A 583 -17.61 -16.16 19.48
N HIS A 584 -17.46 -15.75 20.75
CA HIS A 584 -18.57 -15.65 21.71
C HIS A 584 -18.82 -14.21 22.19
N ASP A 585 -17.78 -13.52 22.66
CA ASP A 585 -17.85 -12.12 23.12
C ASP A 585 -16.66 -11.31 22.58
N GLN A 586 -16.33 -10.14 23.15
CA GLN A 586 -15.25 -9.27 22.63
C GLN A 586 -13.83 -9.71 23.00
N ARG A 587 -13.69 -10.69 23.90
CA ARG A 587 -12.39 -11.10 24.41
C ARG A 587 -11.70 -12.02 23.43
N PHE A 588 -10.41 -11.78 23.22
CA PHE A 588 -9.60 -12.56 22.30
C PHE A 588 -9.27 -13.95 22.85
N GLY A 589 -9.24 -14.94 21.97
CA GLY A 589 -8.92 -16.31 22.30
C GLY A 589 -8.76 -17.20 21.08
N ILE A 590 -8.17 -18.37 21.28
CA ILE A 590 -7.93 -19.39 20.25
C ILE A 590 -8.32 -20.74 20.83
N ALA A 591 -9.23 -21.45 20.17
CA ALA A 591 -9.53 -22.85 20.49
C ALA A 591 -8.81 -23.76 19.47
N LEU A 592 -8.07 -24.73 19.97
CA LEU A 592 -7.42 -25.77 19.17
C LEU A 592 -8.27 -27.03 19.21
N LEU A 593 -8.61 -27.56 18.03
CA LEU A 593 -9.44 -28.74 17.86
C LEU A 593 -8.67 -29.80 17.10
N ARG A 594 -8.83 -31.05 17.52
CA ARG A 594 -8.26 -32.23 16.87
C ARG A 594 -9.37 -33.04 16.21
N ARG A 595 -9.08 -33.57 15.03
CA ARG A 595 -10.00 -34.44 14.31
C ARG A 595 -10.42 -35.65 15.16
N VAL A 596 -11.70 -36.01 15.13
CA VAL A 596 -12.23 -37.19 15.84
C VAL A 596 -11.92 -38.44 15.01
N ASP A 597 -11.31 -39.44 15.64
CA ASP A 597 -11.02 -40.72 15.01
C ASP A 597 -12.35 -41.43 14.65
N GLY A 598 -12.54 -41.78 13.37
CA GLY A 598 -13.78 -42.40 12.87
C GLY A 598 -14.76 -41.46 12.17
N ALA A 599 -14.50 -40.15 12.09
CA ALA A 599 -15.27 -39.24 11.25
C ALA A 599 -15.11 -39.62 9.76
N THR A 600 -16.18 -40.17 9.19
CA THR A 600 -16.27 -40.75 7.85
C THR A 600 -15.81 -39.74 6.78
N VAL A 601 -14.60 -39.94 6.25
CA VAL A 601 -14.33 -39.48 4.88
C VAL A 601 -15.24 -40.35 4.01
N SER A 602 -16.18 -39.76 3.28
CA SER A 602 -16.84 -40.46 2.20
C SER A 602 -15.75 -41.01 1.28
N ARG A 603 -15.53 -42.33 1.31
CA ARG A 603 -14.50 -43.07 0.55
C ARG A 603 -14.82 -43.08 -0.95
N ALA A 604 -15.04 -41.93 -1.57
CA ALA A 604 -15.30 -41.82 -2.99
C ALA A 604 -14.05 -41.46 -3.82
N THR A 605 -12.94 -41.02 -3.22
CA THR A 605 -11.81 -40.47 -4.00
C THR A 605 -10.43 -41.09 -3.72
N ALA A 606 -10.33 -42.06 -2.80
CA ALA A 606 -9.04 -42.71 -2.48
C ALA A 606 -8.53 -43.71 -3.55
N ARG A 607 -9.23 -43.88 -4.69
CA ARG A 607 -8.81 -44.82 -5.77
C ARG A 607 -8.12 -44.16 -6.98
N ALA A 608 -7.88 -42.85 -6.98
CA ALA A 608 -7.32 -42.16 -8.16
C ALA A 608 -5.82 -41.80 -8.07
N ARG A 609 -5.06 -42.26 -7.05
CA ARG A 609 -3.63 -41.92 -6.90
C ARG A 609 -2.70 -43.11 -6.65
N SER A 610 -3.02 -44.27 -7.21
CA SER A 610 -2.09 -45.42 -7.20
C SER A 610 -2.04 -46.11 -8.56
N ALA A 611 -1.21 -45.60 -9.47
CA ALA A 611 -0.45 -46.38 -10.45
C ALA A 611 0.69 -45.51 -11.04
N PRO A 612 1.92 -46.06 -11.19
CA PRO A 612 3.08 -45.35 -11.70
C PRO A 612 3.22 -45.48 -13.24
N SER A 613 4.04 -44.58 -13.80
CA SER A 613 4.83 -44.65 -15.04
C SER A 613 4.55 -45.81 -16.00
N ASP A 614 4.08 -45.49 -17.21
CA ASP A 614 4.65 -45.93 -18.49
C ASP A 614 3.87 -45.30 -19.69
N PHE A 615 4.54 -45.27 -20.86
CA PHE A 615 4.15 -44.77 -22.20
C PHE A 615 4.45 -43.29 -22.46
N ALA A 616 5.44 -42.91 -23.29
CA ALA A 616 5.79 -43.24 -24.68
C ALA A 616 4.83 -42.60 -25.71
N TRP A 617 5.42 -41.63 -26.45
CA TRP A 617 4.93 -40.79 -27.56
C TRP A 617 4.10 -39.56 -27.18
#